data_AF-A0A0R2CLB4-F1
#
_entry.id   AF-A0A0R2CLB4-F1
#
_cell.length_a   1.000
_cell.length_b   1.000
_cell.length_c   1.000
_cell.angle_alpha   90.00
_cell.angle_beta   90.00
_cell.angle_gamma   90.00
#
_symmetry.space_group_name_H-M   'P 1'
#
loop_
_entity.id
_entity.type
_entity.pdbx_description
1 polymer ?
#
loop_
_entity_poly.entity_id
_entity_poly.type
_entity_poly.pdbx_seq_one_letter_code
_entity_poly.pdbx_strand_id
1 'polypeptide(L)'
;MAITVTENSNENSQTTVETTDVVEKVENKSALGLTKRNAEYLFKLKKTLEEKKVTDQKIEEALQSLTEELVQKQHQGITATKLYGPVNEKADEIIKGPKKEPVATPFWKIALDNGLMMFMMFCIMYAILQQFSPKSSQINGGFLTLIVTSVIAGIAMAYFYRVAGDRRTNKKKIPFWKTMLLTLVLVIVWVSAYTIVVNVPGVINQSLEPIVYVILAALVFGLRYFLKKKYDIKSTPF
;
A
#
# COMPACT_ATOMS: atom_id res chain seq x y z
N MET A 1 -33.68 -6.28 62.95
CA MET A 1 -34.04 -5.42 61.80
C MET A 1 -33.47 -6.11 60.57
N ALA A 2 -34.30 -6.86 59.85
CA ALA A 2 -33.88 -7.59 58.66
C ALA A 2 -34.06 -6.68 57.45
N ILE A 3 -33.01 -6.48 56.66
CA ILE A 3 -33.09 -5.85 55.35
C ILE A 3 -32.63 -6.90 54.33
N THR A 4 -33.61 -7.39 53.58
CA THR A 4 -33.46 -8.26 52.42
C THR A 4 -32.76 -7.51 51.30
N VAL A 5 -31.64 -8.05 50.80
CA VAL A 5 -31.05 -7.65 49.52
C VAL A 5 -31.79 -8.45 48.43
N THR A 6 -32.65 -7.78 47.68
CA THR A 6 -33.25 -8.34 46.47
C THR A 6 -32.21 -8.37 45.36
N GLU A 7 -31.87 -9.58 44.97
CA GLU A 7 -30.99 -9.97 43.87
C GLU A 7 -31.58 -9.49 42.53
N ASN A 8 -30.85 -8.62 41.83
CA ASN A 8 -31.20 -8.14 40.50
C ASN A 8 -30.74 -9.17 39.45
N SER A 9 -31.54 -10.23 39.27
CA SER A 9 -31.27 -11.36 38.38
C SER A 9 -31.81 -11.19 36.95
N ASN A 10 -32.18 -9.96 36.54
CA ASN A 10 -32.92 -9.72 35.28
C ASN A 10 -32.11 -9.10 34.13
N GLU A 11 -30.84 -8.73 34.31
CA GLU A 11 -30.03 -8.15 33.22
C GLU A 11 -29.19 -9.17 32.43
N ASN A 12 -28.93 -10.37 32.97
CA ASN A 12 -28.06 -11.35 32.32
C ASN A 12 -28.81 -12.41 31.47
N SER A 13 -30.15 -12.33 31.39
CA SER A 13 -30.98 -13.29 30.65
C SER A 13 -31.50 -12.76 29.31
N GLN A 14 -31.37 -11.46 29.02
CA GLN A 14 -31.82 -10.89 27.75
C GLN A 14 -30.74 -10.87 26.67
N THR A 15 -29.45 -10.75 27.03
CA THR A 15 -28.36 -10.74 26.05
C THR A 15 -28.13 -12.11 25.42
N THR A 16 -28.31 -13.20 26.17
CA THR A 16 -27.96 -14.57 25.76
C THR A 16 -28.99 -15.21 24.81
N VAL A 17 -30.22 -14.70 24.76
CA VAL A 17 -31.32 -15.30 23.97
C VAL A 17 -31.35 -14.74 22.53
N GLU A 18 -30.95 -13.49 22.31
CA GLU A 18 -30.82 -12.91 20.95
C GLU A 18 -29.51 -13.33 20.24
N THR A 19 -28.45 -13.63 20.97
CA THR A 19 -27.12 -13.99 20.41
C THR A 19 -27.06 -15.40 19.82
N THR A 20 -27.70 -16.39 20.44
CA THR A 20 -27.71 -17.79 19.96
C THR A 20 -28.50 -17.94 18.64
N ASP A 21 -29.44 -17.03 18.41
CA ASP A 21 -30.36 -17.03 17.27
C ASP A 21 -29.64 -16.73 15.94
N VAL A 22 -28.60 -15.88 15.93
CA VAL A 22 -27.92 -15.48 14.67
C VAL A 22 -27.17 -16.64 14.03
N VAL A 23 -26.51 -17.49 14.83
CA VAL A 23 -25.74 -18.63 14.31
C VAL A 23 -26.63 -19.69 13.67
N GLU A 24 -27.78 -19.98 14.29
CA GLU A 24 -28.80 -20.88 13.77
C GLU A 24 -29.44 -20.32 12.49
N LYS A 25 -29.73 -19.00 12.48
CA LYS A 25 -30.28 -18.31 11.30
C LYS A 25 -29.30 -18.25 10.13
N VAL A 26 -27.99 -18.13 10.39
CA VAL A 26 -26.92 -18.21 9.37
C VAL A 26 -26.84 -19.62 8.78
N GLU A 27 -26.99 -20.65 9.61
CA GLU A 27 -26.97 -22.05 9.18
C GLU A 27 -28.16 -22.40 8.27
N ASN A 28 -29.36 -21.95 8.65
CA ASN A 28 -30.58 -22.16 7.89
C ASN A 28 -30.73 -21.21 6.69
N LYS A 29 -29.83 -20.23 6.51
CA LYS A 29 -29.82 -19.22 5.43
C LYS A 29 -31.12 -18.43 5.21
N SER A 30 -32.08 -18.49 6.13
CA SER A 30 -33.48 -18.15 5.84
C SER A 30 -34.16 -17.18 6.82
N ALA A 31 -33.44 -16.65 7.82
CA ALA A 31 -34.09 -15.86 8.88
C ALA A 31 -33.32 -14.59 9.30
N LEU A 32 -32.45 -14.05 8.44
CA LEU A 32 -31.60 -12.87 8.73
C LEU A 32 -32.07 -11.57 8.05
N GLY A 33 -33.18 -11.60 7.30
CA GLY A 33 -33.58 -10.47 6.45
C GLY A 33 -32.55 -10.12 5.36
N LEU A 34 -31.61 -11.02 5.06
CA LEU A 34 -30.53 -10.81 4.11
C LEU A 34 -30.86 -11.32 2.71
N THR A 35 -30.27 -10.70 1.68
CA THR A 35 -30.30 -11.27 0.32
C THR A 35 -29.61 -12.64 0.27
N LYS A 36 -30.02 -13.51 -0.65
CA LYS A 36 -29.43 -14.85 -0.86
C LYS A 36 -27.90 -14.83 -0.95
N ARG A 37 -27.33 -13.83 -1.63
CA ARG A 37 -25.88 -13.69 -1.82
C ARG A 37 -25.15 -13.33 -0.51
N ASN A 38 -25.77 -12.49 0.32
CA ASN A 38 -25.21 -12.09 1.61
C ASN A 38 -25.35 -13.20 2.65
N ALA A 39 -26.49 -13.90 2.68
CA ALA A 39 -26.69 -15.07 3.53
C ALA A 39 -25.69 -16.20 3.18
N GLU A 40 -25.45 -16.45 1.88
CA GLU A 40 -24.47 -17.44 1.44
C GLU A 40 -23.04 -17.08 1.86
N TYR A 41 -22.70 -15.78 1.88
CA TYR A 41 -21.41 -15.31 2.35
C TYR A 41 -21.21 -15.61 3.84
N LEU A 42 -22.19 -15.26 4.68
CA LEU A 42 -22.11 -15.51 6.12
C LEU A 42 -22.05 -17.01 6.45
N PHE A 43 -22.80 -17.83 5.72
CA PHE A 43 -22.73 -19.29 5.86
C PHE A 43 -21.32 -19.84 5.58
N LYS A 44 -20.70 -19.38 4.47
CA LYS A 44 -19.33 -19.77 4.14
C LYS A 44 -18.33 -19.25 5.20
N LEU A 45 -18.54 -18.03 5.69
CA LEU A 45 -17.70 -17.42 6.71
C LEU A 45 -17.74 -18.19 8.04
N LYS A 46 -18.94 -18.56 8.51
CA LYS A 46 -19.14 -19.43 9.68
C LYS A 46 -18.31 -20.70 9.54
N LYS A 47 -18.52 -21.44 8.44
CA LYS A 47 -17.81 -22.69 8.16
C LYS A 47 -16.29 -22.51 8.16
N THR A 48 -15.77 -21.44 7.55
CA THR A 48 -14.33 -21.15 7.53
C THR A 48 -13.78 -20.82 8.92
N LEU A 49 -14.56 -20.17 9.80
CA LEU A 49 -14.15 -19.87 11.17
C LEU A 49 -14.13 -21.13 12.05
N GLU A 50 -15.12 -22.02 11.88
CA GLU A 50 -15.19 -23.33 12.54
C GLU A 50 -14.00 -24.23 12.11
N GLU A 51 -13.72 -24.29 10.80
CA GLU A 51 -12.56 -25.03 10.26
C GLU A 51 -11.23 -24.52 10.84
N LYS A 52 -11.15 -23.24 11.19
CA LYS A 52 -9.98 -22.60 11.80
C LYS A 52 -9.98 -22.61 13.34
N LYS A 53 -10.91 -23.35 13.96
CA LYS A 53 -11.01 -23.55 15.43
C LYS A 53 -11.13 -22.24 16.22
N VAL A 54 -11.85 -21.27 15.67
CA VAL A 54 -12.21 -20.05 16.41
C VAL A 54 -13.23 -20.42 17.49
N THR A 55 -13.15 -19.80 18.66
CA THR A 55 -14.10 -20.00 19.76
C THR A 55 -15.50 -19.57 19.35
N ASP A 56 -16.51 -20.38 19.68
CA ASP A 56 -17.91 -20.17 19.28
C ASP A 56 -18.42 -18.76 19.60
N GLN A 57 -18.11 -18.25 20.80
CA GLN A 57 -18.44 -16.87 21.21
C GLN A 57 -17.89 -15.81 20.25
N LYS A 58 -16.68 -15.99 19.72
CA LYS A 58 -16.05 -15.05 18.79
C LYS A 58 -16.64 -15.18 17.38
N ILE A 59 -17.13 -16.37 17.00
CA ILE A 59 -17.86 -16.58 15.76
C ILE A 59 -19.22 -15.87 15.84
N GLU A 60 -19.92 -16.01 16.96
CA GLU A 60 -21.21 -15.36 17.24
C GLU A 60 -21.11 -13.83 17.16
N GLU A 61 -20.19 -13.23 17.93
CA GLU A 61 -19.97 -11.78 17.93
C GLU A 61 -19.63 -11.25 16.53
N ALA A 62 -18.81 -11.99 15.77
CA ALA A 62 -18.45 -11.62 14.41
C ALA A 62 -19.65 -11.73 13.47
N LEU A 63 -20.43 -12.82 13.52
CA LEU A 63 -21.59 -13.01 12.64
C LEU A 63 -22.72 -12.02 12.95
N GLN A 64 -22.94 -11.69 14.22
CA GLN A 64 -23.94 -10.70 14.63
C GLN A 64 -23.60 -9.31 14.07
N SER A 65 -22.39 -8.80 14.33
CA SER A 65 -21.99 -7.48 13.83
C SER A 65 -22.02 -7.40 12.29
N LEU A 66 -21.58 -8.46 11.60
CA LEU A 66 -21.60 -8.50 10.14
C LEU A 66 -23.02 -8.58 9.58
N THR A 67 -23.93 -9.26 10.27
CA THR A 67 -25.34 -9.36 9.88
C THR A 67 -26.01 -8.00 9.98
N GLU A 68 -25.86 -7.28 11.09
CA GLU A 68 -26.43 -5.95 11.29
C GLU A 68 -25.98 -4.96 10.21
N GLU A 69 -24.67 -4.93 9.91
CA GLU A 69 -24.12 -4.07 8.88
C GLU A 69 -24.63 -4.44 7.47
N LEU A 70 -24.78 -5.74 7.18
CA LEU A 70 -25.29 -6.22 5.90
C LEU A 70 -26.77 -5.89 5.71
N VAL A 71 -27.60 -6.00 6.75
CA VAL A 71 -29.03 -5.63 6.69
C VAL A 71 -29.16 -4.14 6.35
N GLN A 72 -28.33 -3.28 6.93
CA GLN A 72 -28.36 -1.84 6.64
C GLN A 72 -27.88 -1.51 5.21
N LYS A 73 -26.79 -2.14 4.75
CA LYS A 73 -26.13 -1.77 3.48
C LYS A 73 -26.68 -2.48 2.24
N GLN A 74 -27.36 -3.61 2.38
CA GLN A 74 -27.87 -4.36 1.23
C GLN A 74 -28.93 -3.61 0.42
N HIS A 75 -29.69 -2.70 1.05
CA HIS A 75 -30.66 -1.85 0.34
C HIS A 75 -30.00 -0.96 -0.73
N GLN A 76 -28.70 -0.70 -0.61
CA GLN A 76 -27.89 0.05 -1.56
C GLN A 76 -27.29 -0.84 -2.67
N GLY A 77 -27.67 -2.12 -2.74
CA GLY A 77 -27.13 -3.09 -3.69
C GLY A 77 -25.69 -3.53 -3.40
N ILE A 78 -25.19 -3.28 -2.19
CA ILE A 78 -23.84 -3.68 -1.77
C ILE A 78 -23.89 -5.14 -1.29
N THR A 79 -23.07 -6.00 -1.90
CA THR A 79 -22.91 -7.40 -1.49
C THR A 79 -21.84 -7.55 -0.43
N ALA A 80 -21.94 -8.61 0.39
CA ALA A 80 -20.96 -8.94 1.42
C ALA A 80 -19.53 -9.07 0.86
N THR A 81 -19.36 -9.67 -0.32
CA THR A 81 -18.05 -9.76 -0.99
C THR A 81 -17.49 -8.39 -1.38
N LYS A 82 -18.33 -7.43 -1.79
CA LYS A 82 -17.89 -6.07 -2.10
C LYS A 82 -17.53 -5.29 -0.84
N LEU A 83 -18.19 -5.58 0.28
CA LEU A 83 -18.01 -4.90 1.55
C LEU A 83 -16.81 -5.44 2.36
N TYR A 84 -16.64 -6.76 2.39
CA TYR A 84 -15.67 -7.45 3.24
C TYR A 84 -14.57 -8.18 2.47
N GLY A 85 -14.64 -8.22 1.14
CA GLY A 85 -13.73 -9.03 0.33
C GLY A 85 -14.02 -10.53 0.39
N PRO A 86 -13.08 -11.38 -0.06
CA PRO A 86 -13.23 -12.84 -0.02
C PRO A 86 -13.42 -13.39 1.39
N VAL A 87 -14.22 -14.45 1.52
CA VAL A 87 -14.54 -15.10 2.82
C VAL A 87 -13.27 -15.48 3.60
N ASN A 88 -12.27 -16.03 2.92
CA ASN A 88 -11.01 -16.42 3.56
C ASN A 88 -10.24 -15.24 4.13
N GLU A 89 -10.28 -14.08 3.46
CA GLU A 89 -9.63 -12.87 3.95
C GLU A 89 -10.34 -12.30 5.18
N LYS A 90 -11.68 -12.30 5.17
CA LYS A 90 -12.46 -11.84 6.32
C LYS A 90 -12.33 -12.78 7.52
N ALA A 91 -12.30 -14.10 7.30
CA ALA A 91 -12.02 -15.07 8.35
C ALA A 91 -10.63 -14.86 8.96
N ASP A 92 -9.62 -14.61 8.13
CA ASP A 92 -8.27 -14.27 8.58
C ASP A 92 -8.21 -12.98 9.39
N GLU A 93 -8.99 -11.96 9.00
CA GLU A 93 -9.11 -10.69 9.73
C GLU A 93 -9.75 -10.88 11.11
N ILE A 94 -10.81 -11.68 11.21
CA ILE A 94 -11.45 -12.02 12.49
C ILE A 94 -10.47 -12.77 13.42
N ILE A 95 -9.66 -13.67 12.85
CA ILE A 95 -8.70 -14.48 13.62
C ILE A 95 -7.50 -13.66 14.08
N LYS A 96 -6.85 -12.96 13.15
CA LYS A 96 -5.57 -12.25 13.38
C LYS A 96 -5.77 -10.86 14.00
N GLY A 97 -7.02 -10.40 14.12
CA GLY A 97 -7.35 -9.01 14.39
C GLY A 97 -7.22 -8.15 13.13
N PRO A 98 -7.65 -6.87 13.15
CA PRO A 98 -7.55 -5.99 11.99
C PRO A 98 -6.12 -6.04 11.46
N LYS A 99 -5.95 -6.36 10.17
CA LYS A 99 -4.63 -6.36 9.50
C LYS A 99 -4.01 -5.02 9.86
N LYS A 100 -2.94 -5.02 10.69
CA LYS A 100 -2.16 -3.81 10.96
C LYS A 100 -1.88 -3.19 9.61
N GLU A 101 -2.45 -2.00 9.37
CA GLU A 101 -2.26 -1.32 8.10
C GLU A 101 -0.75 -1.33 7.82
N PRO A 102 -0.31 -1.78 6.63
CA PRO A 102 1.10 -1.86 6.35
C PRO A 102 1.71 -0.51 6.65
N VAL A 103 2.60 -0.45 7.65
CA VAL A 103 3.26 0.79 8.05
C VAL A 103 3.81 1.43 6.79
N ALA A 104 3.32 2.63 6.47
CA ALA A 104 3.66 3.29 5.23
C ALA A 104 5.18 3.41 5.13
N THR A 105 5.75 2.90 4.04
CA THR A 105 7.19 2.99 3.81
C THR A 105 7.62 4.46 3.89
N PRO A 106 8.58 4.82 4.75
CA PRO A 106 9.05 6.19 4.87
C PRO A 106 9.47 6.77 3.52
N PHE A 107 9.08 8.03 3.26
CA PHE A 107 9.29 8.71 1.97
C PHE A 107 10.74 8.64 1.48
N TRP A 108 11.72 8.88 2.37
CA TRP A 108 13.14 8.81 2.03
C TRP A 108 13.57 7.44 1.50
N LYS A 109 13.00 6.33 2.02
CA LYS A 109 13.34 4.98 1.52
C LYS A 109 12.85 4.78 0.09
N ILE A 110 11.65 5.29 -0.23
CA ILE A 110 11.09 5.27 -1.58
C ILE A 110 11.93 6.14 -2.51
N ALA A 111 12.28 7.35 -2.08
CA ALA A 111 13.10 8.28 -2.85
C ALA A 111 14.50 7.73 -3.12
N LEU A 112 15.12 7.09 -2.13
CA LEU A 112 16.43 6.45 -2.26
C LEU A 112 16.38 5.27 -3.24
N ASP A 113 15.39 4.38 -3.13
CA ASP A 113 15.26 3.23 -4.06
C ASP A 113 15.04 3.69 -5.50
N ASN A 114 14.16 4.67 -5.70
CA ASN A 114 13.89 5.25 -7.02
C ASN A 114 15.11 6.01 -7.56
N GLY A 115 15.84 6.74 -6.71
CA GLY A 115 17.05 7.45 -7.11
C GLY A 115 18.15 6.49 -7.57
N LEU A 116 18.38 5.40 -6.82
CA LEU A 116 19.33 4.34 -7.20
C LEU A 116 18.91 3.65 -8.50
N MET A 117 17.61 3.42 -8.70
CA MET A 117 17.07 2.88 -9.94
C MET A 117 17.30 3.80 -11.14
N MET A 118 16.97 5.10 -11.00
CA MET A 118 17.18 6.09 -12.06
C MET A 118 18.66 6.27 -12.38
N PHE A 119 19.52 6.28 -11.36
CA PHE A 119 20.97 6.38 -11.55
C PHE A 119 21.50 5.19 -12.37
N MET A 120 21.13 3.97 -11.99
CA MET A 120 21.49 2.77 -12.74
C MET A 120 20.99 2.81 -14.19
N MET A 121 19.75 3.25 -14.40
CA MET A 121 19.18 3.39 -15.74
C MET A 121 19.95 4.40 -16.58
N PHE A 122 20.36 5.54 -15.99
CA PHE A 122 21.20 6.53 -16.69
C PHE A 122 22.60 6.01 -16.98
N CYS A 123 23.22 5.27 -16.07
CA CYS A 123 24.51 4.62 -16.34
C CYS A 123 24.41 3.65 -17.54
N ILE A 124 23.38 2.79 -17.56
CA ILE A 124 23.15 1.86 -18.67
C ILE A 124 22.88 2.64 -19.97
N MET A 125 22.02 3.66 -19.92
CA MET A 125 21.73 4.53 -21.06
C MET A 125 23.00 5.18 -21.60
N TYR A 126 23.87 5.75 -20.75
CA TYR A 126 25.12 6.38 -21.18
C TYR A 126 26.16 5.38 -21.70
N ALA A 127 26.24 4.19 -21.13
CA ALA A 127 27.10 3.13 -21.68
C ALA A 127 26.67 2.76 -23.11
N ILE A 128 25.37 2.64 -23.35
CA ILE A 128 24.80 2.31 -24.66
C ILE A 128 24.96 3.50 -25.64
N LEU A 129 24.55 4.70 -25.25
CA LEU A 129 24.58 5.88 -26.11
C LEU A 129 26.00 6.26 -26.54
N GLN A 130 27.00 6.11 -25.66
CA GLN A 130 28.39 6.40 -26.04
C GLN A 130 28.94 5.41 -27.07
N GLN A 131 28.44 4.17 -27.10
CA GLN A 131 28.86 3.18 -28.10
C GLN A 131 28.39 3.55 -29.52
N PHE A 132 27.20 4.14 -29.64
CA PHE A 132 26.64 4.58 -30.93
C PHE A 132 27.00 6.03 -31.26
N SER A 133 27.33 6.83 -30.26
CA SER A 133 27.63 8.26 -30.42
C SER A 133 28.67 8.66 -29.37
N PRO A 134 29.98 8.53 -29.67
CA PRO A 134 31.05 8.80 -28.72
C PRO A 134 31.06 10.21 -28.14
N LYS A 135 30.47 11.19 -28.83
CA LYS A 135 30.32 12.58 -28.36
C LYS A 135 29.05 12.84 -27.53
N SER A 136 28.17 11.86 -27.36
CA SER A 136 26.88 12.02 -26.68
C SER A 136 27.03 12.39 -25.20
N SER A 137 28.09 11.94 -24.53
CA SER A 137 28.35 12.23 -23.12
C SER A 137 28.76 13.69 -22.86
N GLN A 138 29.27 14.38 -23.87
CA GLN A 138 29.61 15.81 -23.79
C GLN A 138 28.36 16.70 -23.87
N ILE A 139 27.30 16.23 -24.54
CA ILE A 139 26.04 16.96 -24.74
C ILE A 139 25.08 16.76 -23.54
N ASN A 140 25.10 15.58 -22.93
CA ASN A 140 24.14 15.22 -21.88
C ASN A 140 24.65 15.50 -20.44
N GLY A 141 25.89 15.98 -20.30
CA GLY A 141 26.55 16.22 -19.01
C GLY A 141 27.35 15.02 -18.50
N GLY A 142 28.27 15.29 -17.56
CA GLY A 142 29.14 14.27 -16.98
C GLY A 142 28.54 13.54 -15.79
N PHE A 143 29.37 12.73 -15.13
CA PHE A 143 28.97 11.85 -14.02
C PHE A 143 28.20 12.56 -12.91
N LEU A 144 28.62 13.77 -12.52
CA LEU A 144 27.94 14.56 -11.49
C LEU A 144 26.51 14.93 -11.90
N THR A 145 26.30 15.27 -13.18
CA THR A 145 24.97 15.54 -13.73
C THR A 145 24.04 14.32 -13.58
N LEU A 146 24.54 13.09 -13.79
CA LEU A 146 23.72 11.87 -13.58
C LEU A 146 23.34 11.69 -12.11
N ILE A 147 24.28 11.90 -11.18
CA ILE A 147 23.99 11.76 -9.75
C ILE A 147 22.89 12.75 -9.37
N VAL A 148 23.07 14.04 -9.67
CA VAL A 148 22.10 15.06 -9.27
C VAL A 148 20.74 14.81 -9.91
N THR A 149 20.73 14.52 -11.21
CA THR A 149 19.49 14.24 -11.95
C THR A 149 18.78 13.00 -11.41
N SER A 150 19.51 11.94 -11.09
CA SER A 150 18.91 10.72 -10.54
C SER A 150 18.34 10.92 -9.13
N VAL A 151 18.98 11.72 -8.27
CA VAL A 151 18.45 12.06 -6.95
C VAL A 151 17.14 12.83 -7.07
N ILE A 152 17.11 13.87 -7.92
CA ILE A 152 15.89 14.65 -8.16
C ILE A 152 14.78 13.78 -8.73
N ALA A 153 15.09 12.93 -9.71
CA ALA A 153 14.14 12.00 -10.29
C ALA A 153 13.61 10.98 -9.26
N GLY A 154 14.48 10.50 -8.36
CA GLY A 154 14.10 9.59 -7.28
C GLY A 154 13.10 10.22 -6.32
N ILE A 155 13.35 11.46 -5.90
CA ILE A 155 12.45 12.26 -5.06
C ILE A 155 11.12 12.51 -5.78
N ALA A 156 11.18 12.88 -7.06
CA ALA A 156 10.00 13.12 -7.90
C ALA A 156 9.12 11.88 -8.00
N MET A 157 9.71 10.74 -8.34
CA MET A 157 9.01 9.46 -8.45
C MET A 157 8.41 9.02 -7.11
N ALA A 158 9.15 9.17 -6.01
CA ALA A 158 8.62 8.88 -4.69
C ALA A 158 7.41 9.76 -4.34
N TYR A 159 7.43 11.03 -4.73
CA TYR A 159 6.30 11.92 -4.57
C TYR A 159 5.10 11.47 -5.43
N PHE A 160 5.32 11.19 -6.71
CA PHE A 160 4.26 10.72 -7.61
C PHE A 160 3.62 9.43 -7.12
N TYR A 161 4.41 8.47 -6.63
CA TYR A 161 3.90 7.23 -6.06
C TYR A 161 3.08 7.47 -4.80
N ARG A 162 3.48 8.41 -3.94
CA ARG A 162 2.69 8.77 -2.76
C ARG A 162 1.35 9.39 -3.14
N VAL A 163 1.34 10.33 -4.08
CA VAL A 163 0.10 10.94 -4.59
C VAL A 163 -0.80 9.92 -5.29
N ALA A 164 -0.22 9.02 -6.09
CA ALA A 164 -0.96 7.96 -6.76
C ALA A 164 -1.55 6.94 -5.76
N GLY A 165 -0.79 6.59 -4.72
CA GLY A 165 -1.24 5.76 -3.60
C GLY A 165 -2.39 6.41 -2.84
N ASP A 166 -2.25 7.66 -2.44
CA ASP A 166 -3.28 8.43 -1.74
C ASP A 166 -4.57 8.55 -2.57
N ARG A 167 -4.48 8.66 -3.90
CA ARG A 167 -5.66 8.63 -4.79
C ARG A 167 -6.37 7.28 -4.82
N ARG A 168 -5.67 6.17 -4.56
CA ARG A 168 -6.22 4.81 -4.55
C ARG A 168 -6.83 4.44 -3.19
N THR A 169 -6.25 4.93 -2.09
CA THR A 169 -6.64 4.53 -0.72
C THR A 169 -7.51 5.56 0.01
N ASN A 170 -7.33 6.85 -0.26
CA ASN A 170 -8.03 7.93 0.43
C ASN A 170 -9.12 8.59 -0.42
N LYS A 171 -10.27 8.91 0.20
CA LYS A 171 -11.33 9.74 -0.44
C LYS A 171 -10.89 11.19 -0.69
N LYS A 172 -9.82 11.65 -0.04
CA LYS A 172 -9.25 13.01 -0.23
C LYS A 172 -8.32 13.03 -1.44
N LYS A 173 -8.89 13.27 -2.62
CA LYS A 173 -8.12 13.49 -3.85
C LYS A 173 -7.38 14.84 -3.74
N ILE A 174 -6.06 14.83 -3.93
CA ILE A 174 -5.32 16.08 -4.16
C ILE A 174 -5.90 16.70 -5.44
N PRO A 175 -6.38 17.97 -5.42
CA PRO A 175 -6.98 18.59 -6.60
C PRO A 175 -5.96 18.67 -7.73
N PHE A 176 -6.42 18.42 -8.96
CA PHE A 176 -5.58 18.31 -10.15
C PHE A 176 -4.63 19.51 -10.32
N TRP A 177 -5.12 20.72 -10.10
CA TRP A 177 -4.32 21.95 -10.22
C TRP A 177 -3.15 22.01 -9.24
N LYS A 178 -3.30 21.50 -8.00
CA LYS A 178 -2.18 21.41 -7.05
C LYS A 178 -1.13 20.40 -7.49
N THR A 179 -1.56 19.27 -8.07
CA THR A 179 -0.62 18.31 -8.69
C THR A 179 0.10 18.93 -9.88
N MET A 180 -0.62 19.67 -10.75
CA MET A 180 -0.05 20.37 -11.90
C MET A 180 0.99 21.41 -11.49
N LEU A 181 0.65 22.27 -10.52
CA LEU A 181 1.55 23.29 -9.99
C LEU A 181 2.81 22.68 -9.39
N LEU A 182 2.67 21.59 -8.65
CA LEU A 182 3.83 20.94 -8.04
C LEU A 182 4.72 20.24 -9.07
N THR A 183 4.13 19.58 -10.07
CA THR A 183 4.91 19.03 -11.20
C THR A 183 5.68 20.14 -11.90
N LEU A 184 5.06 21.31 -12.11
CA LEU A 184 5.74 22.47 -12.69
C LEU A 184 6.93 22.93 -11.83
N VAL A 185 6.74 23.08 -10.51
CA VAL A 185 7.83 23.44 -9.59
C VAL A 185 8.95 22.40 -9.64
N LEU A 186 8.62 21.11 -9.67
CA LEU A 186 9.61 20.04 -9.71
C LEU A 186 10.40 20.04 -11.02
N VAL A 187 9.75 20.31 -12.15
CA VAL A 187 10.43 20.49 -13.45
C VAL A 187 11.35 21.70 -13.42
N ILE A 188 10.91 22.84 -12.84
CA ILE A 188 11.75 24.03 -12.69
C ILE A 188 12.99 23.72 -11.85
N VAL A 189 12.82 23.03 -10.71
CA VAL A 189 13.93 22.60 -9.85
C VAL A 189 14.88 21.67 -10.61
N TRP A 190 14.34 20.70 -11.37
CA TRP A 190 15.13 19.77 -12.16
C TRP A 190 15.94 20.47 -13.25
N VAL A 191 15.31 21.33 -14.06
CA VAL A 191 15.97 22.09 -15.12
C VAL A 191 17.03 23.02 -14.52
N SER A 192 16.71 23.73 -13.44
CA SER A 192 17.65 24.64 -12.78
C SER A 192 18.88 23.87 -12.25
N ALA A 193 18.67 22.76 -11.55
CA ALA A 193 19.75 21.92 -11.06
C ALA A 193 20.58 21.34 -12.20
N TYR A 194 19.95 20.86 -13.27
CA TYR A 194 20.64 20.36 -14.46
C TYR A 194 21.51 21.45 -15.09
N THR A 195 20.96 22.64 -15.35
CA THR A 195 21.70 23.77 -15.94
C THR A 195 22.86 24.21 -15.06
N ILE A 196 22.71 24.24 -13.75
CA ILE A 196 23.81 24.59 -12.84
C ILE A 196 24.92 23.52 -12.94
N VAL A 197 24.56 22.25 -12.83
CA VAL A 197 25.54 21.16 -12.73
C VAL A 197 26.25 20.92 -14.05
N VAL A 198 25.54 20.95 -15.19
CA VAL A 198 26.15 20.73 -16.52
C VAL A 198 27.22 21.78 -16.86
N ASN A 199 27.06 22.99 -16.33
CA ASN A 199 28.01 24.08 -16.53
C ASN A 199 29.17 24.09 -15.53
N VAL A 200 29.22 23.18 -14.54
CA VAL A 200 30.35 23.07 -13.62
C VAL A 200 31.56 22.53 -14.39
N PRO A 201 32.60 23.34 -14.62
CA PRO A 201 33.79 22.88 -15.32
C PRO A 201 34.68 22.08 -14.37
N GLY A 202 35.44 21.13 -14.92
CA GLY A 202 36.47 20.39 -14.19
C GLY A 202 36.22 18.89 -14.08
N VAL A 203 37.16 18.20 -13.44
CA VAL A 203 37.26 16.73 -13.36
C VAL A 203 36.01 16.07 -12.76
N ILE A 204 35.28 16.80 -11.92
CA ILE A 204 34.12 16.30 -11.18
C ILE A 204 32.92 16.03 -12.10
N ASN A 205 32.74 16.82 -13.18
CA ASN A 205 31.65 16.64 -14.13
C ASN A 205 32.14 16.19 -15.52
N GLN A 206 33.18 15.36 -15.55
CA GLN A 206 33.63 14.74 -16.79
C GLN A 206 32.79 13.51 -17.13
N SER A 207 32.64 13.25 -18.42
CA SER A 207 32.11 12.00 -18.93
C SER A 207 33.08 10.86 -18.66
N LEU A 208 32.59 9.78 -18.07
CA LEU A 208 33.37 8.57 -17.84
C LEU A 208 33.34 7.64 -19.05
N GLU A 209 34.31 6.73 -19.13
CA GLU A 209 34.30 5.70 -20.17
C GLU A 209 33.08 4.77 -20.04
N PRO A 210 32.57 4.21 -21.15
CA PRO A 210 31.40 3.33 -21.13
C PRO A 210 31.51 2.16 -20.13
N ILE A 211 32.70 1.55 -20.03
CA ILE A 211 32.97 0.44 -19.11
C ILE A 211 32.74 0.85 -17.64
N VAL A 212 33.08 2.08 -17.28
CA VAL A 212 32.94 2.59 -15.92
C VAL A 212 31.46 2.75 -15.57
N TYR A 213 30.63 3.22 -16.51
CA TYR A 213 29.18 3.28 -16.31
C TYR A 213 28.55 1.90 -16.12
N VAL A 214 29.02 0.88 -16.84
CA VAL A 214 28.55 -0.51 -16.65
C VAL A 214 28.89 -1.01 -15.24
N ILE A 215 30.13 -0.79 -14.80
CA ILE A 215 30.58 -1.17 -13.44
C ILE A 215 29.74 -0.45 -12.37
N LEU A 216 29.51 0.86 -12.54
CA LEU A 216 28.67 1.65 -11.63
C LEU A 216 27.23 1.12 -11.57
N ALA A 217 26.63 0.77 -12.70
CA ALA A 217 25.30 0.19 -12.75
C ALA A 217 25.23 -1.14 -11.96
N ALA A 218 26.21 -2.01 -12.14
CA ALA A 218 26.30 -3.28 -11.41
C ALA A 218 26.50 -3.08 -9.90
N LEU A 219 27.38 -2.16 -9.50
CA LEU A 219 27.60 -1.81 -8.09
C LEU A 219 26.35 -1.24 -7.43
N VAL A 220 25.67 -0.32 -8.11
CA VAL A 220 24.42 0.28 -7.62
C VAL A 220 23.29 -0.74 -7.57
N PHE A 221 23.26 -1.70 -8.48
CA PHE A 221 22.33 -2.83 -8.41
C PHE A 221 22.56 -3.67 -7.15
N GLY A 222 23.81 -4.02 -6.87
CA GLY A 222 24.19 -4.73 -5.64
C GLY A 222 23.84 -3.94 -4.38
N LEU A 223 24.16 -2.64 -4.36
CA LEU A 223 23.79 -1.73 -3.27
C LEU A 223 22.27 -1.70 -3.07
N ARG A 224 21.50 -1.51 -4.14
CA ARG A 224 20.03 -1.47 -4.10
C ARG A 224 19.46 -2.78 -3.56
N TYR A 225 19.96 -3.91 -4.03
CA TYR A 225 19.55 -5.23 -3.52
C TYR A 225 19.82 -5.37 -2.02
N PHE A 226 21.01 -4.97 -1.57
CA PHE A 226 21.38 -4.98 -0.16
C PHE A 226 20.49 -4.05 0.68
N LEU A 227 20.23 -2.82 0.23
CA LEU A 227 19.39 -1.85 0.95
C LEU A 227 17.93 -2.32 1.04
N LYS A 228 17.40 -2.96 -0.01
CA LYS A 228 16.06 -3.56 0.03
C LYS A 228 15.97 -4.64 1.09
N LYS A 229 16.97 -5.53 1.16
CA LYS A 229 17.04 -6.59 2.17
C LYS A 229 17.20 -6.03 3.59
N LYS A 230 18.01 -4.99 3.77
CA LYS A 230 18.28 -4.38 5.09
C LYS A 230 17.09 -3.58 5.64
N TYR A 231 16.36 -2.86 4.79
CA TYR A 231 15.34 -1.91 5.23
C TYR A 231 13.89 -2.39 5.09
N ASP A 232 13.69 -3.65 4.70
CA ASP A 232 12.39 -4.26 4.40
C ASP A 232 11.51 -3.32 3.56
N ILE A 233 12.11 -2.75 2.51
CA ILE A 233 11.37 -1.91 1.58
C ILE A 233 10.45 -2.87 0.84
N LYS A 234 9.18 -2.90 1.25
CA LYS A 234 8.16 -3.73 0.60
C LYS A 234 8.24 -3.46 -0.89
N SER A 235 8.52 -4.51 -1.66
CA SER A 235 8.33 -4.53 -3.10
C SER A 235 6.83 -4.43 -3.33
N THR A 236 6.27 -3.23 -3.22
CA THR A 236 5.06 -2.95 -3.96
C THR A 236 5.48 -3.14 -5.42
N PRO A 237 4.91 -4.13 -6.14
CA PRO A 237 5.09 -4.15 -7.58
C PRO A 237 4.62 -2.78 -8.08
N PHE A 238 5.27 -2.29 -9.15
CA PHE A 238 5.23 -0.95 -9.73
C PHE A 238 6.31 -0.02 -9.19
#